data_AF-A0A1I7D1K9-F1
#
_entry.id   AF-A0A1I7D1K9-F1
#
_cell.length_a   1.000
_cell.length_b   1.000
_cell.length_c   1.000
_cell.angle_alpha   90.00
_cell.angle_beta   90.00
_cell.angle_gamma   90.00
#
_symmetry.space_group_name_H-M   'P 1'
#
loop_
_entity.id
_entity.type
_entity.pdbx_description
1 polymer ?
#
loop_
_entity_poly.entity_id
_entity_poly.type
_entity_poly.pdbx_seq_one_letter_code
_entity_poly.pdbx_strand_id
1 'polypeptide(L)'
;MSRPDLKRLQLETSLVACITSFSRDETGHRLHRYMAETALPMGIEAAQMRGENCRELESLQNMHRKAVAGEGIPFEHWLNAAEKAFVVLFRLAFIAEKTYRVSHRSALEFAAGNKEMIEKEFGSSEAYADYYGTLNSEANTQAFARANAQVHSKIASRLFASESPQGLDEVALLSLLKAFAYAFAAAHAFGELEARYCEGLQHLTLTPVI
;
A
#
# COMPACT_ATOMS: atom_id res chain seq x y z
N MET A 1 -25.80 7.16 2.94
CA MET A 1 -24.41 7.16 2.41
C MET A 1 -24.09 8.56 1.92
N SER A 2 -22.92 9.07 2.25
CA SER A 2 -22.46 10.37 1.76
C SER A 2 -22.07 10.28 0.28
N ARG A 3 -22.01 11.41 -0.43
CA ARG A 3 -21.57 11.47 -1.83
C ARG A 3 -20.13 10.92 -2.04
N PRO A 4 -19.16 11.17 -1.14
CA PRO A 4 -17.86 10.51 -1.15
C PRO A 4 -17.93 8.97 -1.08
N ASP A 5 -18.77 8.42 -0.21
CA ASP A 5 -18.94 6.96 -0.05
C ASP A 5 -19.40 6.29 -1.35
N LEU A 6 -20.33 6.94 -2.07
CA LEU A 6 -20.84 6.45 -3.35
C LEU A 6 -19.77 6.45 -4.45
N LYS A 7 -18.96 7.53 -4.55
CA LYS A 7 -17.86 7.62 -5.53
C LYS A 7 -16.82 6.53 -5.28
N ARG A 8 -16.44 6.33 -4.02
CA ARG A 8 -15.49 5.28 -3.63
C ARG A 8 -15.99 3.89 -4.02
N LEU A 9 -17.25 3.57 -3.69
CA LEU A 9 -17.83 2.25 -4.00
C LEU A 9 -17.85 1.98 -5.51
N GLN A 10 -18.18 3.00 -6.32
CA GLN A 10 -18.16 2.89 -7.78
C GLN A 10 -16.75 2.61 -8.33
N LEU A 11 -15.74 3.28 -7.79
CA LEU A 11 -14.34 3.08 -8.18
C LEU A 11 -13.82 1.70 -7.76
N GLU A 12 -14.13 1.25 -6.53
CA GLU A 12 -13.76 -0.10 -6.08
C GLU A 12 -14.44 -1.18 -6.94
N THR A 13 -15.69 -0.97 -7.34
CA THR A 13 -16.41 -1.87 -8.27
C THR A 13 -15.76 -1.90 -9.66
N SER A 14 -15.33 -0.73 -10.17
CA SER A 14 -14.62 -0.61 -11.44
C SER A 14 -13.26 -1.30 -11.40
N LEU A 15 -12.57 -1.23 -10.25
CA LEU A 15 -11.29 -1.90 -10.04
C LEU A 15 -11.45 -3.42 -10.02
N VAL A 16 -12.52 -3.95 -9.41
CA VAL A 16 -12.86 -5.38 -9.49
C VAL A 16 -13.09 -5.81 -10.94
N ALA A 17 -13.84 -5.03 -11.72
CA ALA A 17 -14.05 -5.35 -13.14
C ALA A 17 -12.73 -5.36 -13.95
N CYS A 18 -11.80 -4.46 -13.64
CA CYS A 18 -10.45 -4.45 -14.21
C CYS A 18 -9.68 -5.73 -13.83
N ILE A 19 -9.70 -6.14 -12.57
CA ILE A 19 -9.06 -7.36 -12.08
C ILE A 19 -9.61 -8.61 -12.78
N THR A 20 -10.93 -8.75 -12.87
CA THR A 20 -11.56 -9.88 -13.56
C THR A 20 -11.18 -9.93 -15.05
N SER A 21 -10.82 -8.79 -15.66
CA SER A 21 -10.33 -8.75 -17.04
C SER A 21 -8.95 -9.38 -17.22
N PHE A 22 -8.11 -9.38 -16.17
CA PHE A 22 -6.79 -10.05 -16.20
C PHE A 22 -6.92 -11.56 -16.24
N SER A 23 -7.90 -12.11 -15.52
CA SER A 23 -8.17 -13.56 -15.49
C SER A 23 -8.59 -14.13 -16.85
N ARG A 24 -8.97 -13.27 -17.81
CA ARG A 24 -9.34 -13.67 -19.18
C ARG A 24 -8.15 -13.75 -20.14
N ASP A 25 -6.98 -13.27 -19.70
CA ASP A 25 -5.74 -13.37 -20.48
C ASP A 25 -5.01 -14.65 -20.10
N GLU A 26 -5.05 -15.64 -20.98
CA GLU A 26 -4.42 -16.94 -20.74
C GLU A 26 -2.92 -16.87 -20.50
N THR A 27 -2.25 -15.76 -20.83
CA THR A 27 -0.79 -15.60 -20.75
C THR A 27 -0.30 -14.74 -19.58
N GLY A 28 -1.22 -14.10 -18.84
CA GLY A 28 -0.88 -13.18 -17.74
C GLY A 28 -0.23 -11.85 -18.17
N HIS A 29 -0.02 -11.64 -19.48
CA HIS A 29 0.63 -10.46 -20.07
C HIS A 29 -0.01 -9.14 -19.63
N ARG A 30 -1.34 -9.10 -19.57
CA ARG A 30 -2.12 -7.93 -19.15
C ARG A 30 -1.84 -7.56 -17.71
N LEU A 31 -1.73 -8.54 -16.81
CA LEU A 31 -1.40 -8.29 -15.41
C LEU A 31 0.03 -7.73 -15.30
N HIS A 32 1.00 -8.31 -16.00
CA HIS A 32 2.37 -7.79 -15.96
C HIS A 32 2.46 -6.37 -16.53
N ARG A 33 1.81 -6.09 -17.65
CA ARG A 33 1.76 -4.74 -18.24
C ARG A 33 1.13 -3.75 -17.26
N TYR A 34 -0.03 -4.09 -16.70
CA TYR A 34 -0.72 -3.25 -15.73
C TYR A 34 0.13 -2.96 -14.48
N MET A 35 0.81 -3.96 -13.93
CA MET A 35 1.71 -3.74 -12.81
C MET A 35 2.89 -2.84 -13.18
N ALA A 36 3.50 -3.04 -14.35
CA ALA A 36 4.65 -2.27 -14.82
C ALA A 36 4.33 -0.81 -15.16
N GLU A 37 3.17 -0.57 -15.78
CA GLU A 37 2.81 0.70 -16.41
C GLU A 37 1.80 1.52 -15.60
N THR A 38 1.09 0.91 -14.65
CA THR A 38 0.07 1.59 -13.83
C THR A 38 0.37 1.50 -12.33
N ALA A 39 0.36 0.30 -11.76
CA ALA A 39 0.37 0.14 -10.30
C ALA A 39 1.71 0.53 -9.67
N LEU A 40 2.82 -0.03 -10.16
CA LEU A 40 4.16 0.24 -9.60
C LEU A 40 4.63 1.68 -9.81
N PRO A 41 4.42 2.34 -10.96
CA PRO A 41 4.68 3.77 -11.10
C PRO A 41 4.03 4.61 -9.99
N MET A 42 2.77 4.33 -9.65
CA MET A 42 2.06 5.07 -8.62
C MET A 42 2.67 4.84 -7.22
N GLY A 43 3.14 3.63 -6.93
CA GLY A 43 3.89 3.35 -5.71
C GLY A 43 5.26 4.05 -5.67
N ILE A 44 5.96 4.11 -6.80
CA ILE A 44 7.26 4.79 -6.94
C ILE A 44 7.08 6.29 -6.72
N GLU A 45 6.07 6.90 -7.34
CA GLU A 45 5.71 8.31 -7.15
C GLU A 45 5.42 8.59 -5.67
N ALA A 46 4.61 7.77 -5.01
CA ALA A 46 4.31 7.91 -3.59
C ALA A 46 5.57 7.86 -2.70
N ALA A 47 6.52 6.96 -3.02
CA ALA A 47 7.81 6.89 -2.32
C ALA A 47 8.62 8.17 -2.53
N GLN A 48 8.71 8.66 -3.77
CA GLN A 48 9.45 9.88 -4.12
C GLN A 48 8.87 11.12 -3.45
N MET A 49 7.55 11.26 -3.42
CA MET A 49 6.85 12.37 -2.74
C MET A 49 7.16 12.41 -1.24
N ARG A 50 7.40 11.25 -0.62
CA ARG A 50 7.80 11.12 0.78
C ARG A 50 9.31 11.20 1.01
N GLY A 51 10.11 11.40 -0.04
CA GLY A 51 11.57 11.43 0.02
C GLY A 51 12.20 10.08 0.35
N GLU A 52 11.52 8.98 0.04
CA GLU A 52 11.93 7.63 0.39
C GLU A 52 12.57 6.88 -0.79
N ASN A 53 13.36 5.85 -0.48
CA ASN A 53 14.01 5.02 -1.48
C ASN A 53 12.96 4.15 -2.22
N CYS A 54 12.96 4.20 -3.56
CA CYS A 54 12.04 3.47 -4.43
C CYS A 54 12.64 2.25 -5.13
N ARG A 55 13.91 1.90 -4.87
CA ARG A 55 14.67 0.85 -5.57
C ARG A 55 13.95 -0.50 -5.63
N GLU A 56 13.33 -0.93 -4.54
CA GLU A 56 12.65 -2.22 -4.49
C GLU A 56 11.38 -2.24 -5.36
N LEU A 57 10.65 -1.12 -5.41
CA LEU A 57 9.49 -0.97 -6.30
C LEU A 57 9.92 -0.90 -7.77
N GLU A 58 10.98 -0.17 -8.08
CA GLU A 58 11.58 -0.09 -9.43
C GLU A 58 12.11 -1.44 -9.90
N SER A 59 12.73 -2.21 -9.01
CA SER A 59 13.22 -3.56 -9.30
C SER A 59 12.06 -4.48 -9.68
N LEU A 60 10.98 -4.50 -8.89
CA LEU A 60 9.78 -5.29 -9.23
C LEU A 60 9.15 -4.81 -10.53
N GLN A 61 9.10 -3.51 -10.78
CA GLN A 61 8.58 -2.93 -12.02
C GLN A 61 9.35 -3.43 -13.24
N ASN A 62 10.69 -3.43 -13.15
CA ASN A 62 11.55 -3.90 -14.22
C ASN A 62 11.33 -5.40 -14.50
N MET A 63 11.10 -6.21 -13.46
CA MET A 63 10.75 -7.62 -13.64
C MET A 63 9.42 -7.80 -14.40
N HIS A 64 8.40 -6.99 -14.11
CA HIS A 64 7.17 -7.02 -14.90
C HIS A 64 7.40 -6.62 -16.36
N ARG A 65 8.24 -5.62 -16.65
CA ARG A 65 8.61 -5.26 -18.04
C ARG A 65 9.30 -6.40 -18.78
N LYS A 66 10.21 -7.11 -18.11
CA LYS A 66 10.90 -8.29 -18.65
C LYS A 66 9.92 -9.43 -18.96
N ALA A 67 8.97 -9.70 -18.06
CA ALA A 67 7.91 -10.67 -18.30
C ALA A 67 7.02 -10.28 -19.49
N VAL A 68 6.69 -8.99 -19.65
CA VAL A 68 6.00 -8.48 -20.84
C VAL A 68 6.82 -8.67 -22.12
N ALA A 69 8.15 -8.73 -22.04
CA ALA A 69 9.00 -9.05 -23.19
C ALA A 69 9.12 -10.57 -23.46
N GLY A 70 8.43 -11.42 -22.67
CA GLY A 70 8.48 -12.88 -22.77
C GLY A 70 9.62 -13.53 -21.99
N GLU A 71 10.32 -12.79 -21.12
CA GLU A 71 11.35 -13.37 -20.25
C GLU A 71 10.70 -14.24 -19.16
N GLY A 72 11.00 -15.54 -19.17
CA GLY A 72 10.58 -16.46 -18.11
C GLY A 72 11.34 -16.18 -16.81
N ILE A 73 10.63 -15.73 -15.78
CA ILE A 73 11.20 -15.41 -14.47
C ILE A 73 10.73 -16.47 -13.46
N PRO A 74 11.66 -17.18 -12.79
CA PRO A 74 11.29 -18.19 -11.80
C PRO A 74 10.52 -17.61 -10.59
N PHE A 75 9.68 -18.45 -9.99
CA PHE A 75 8.82 -18.10 -8.86
C PHE A 75 9.58 -17.50 -7.67
N GLU A 76 10.74 -18.06 -7.31
CA GLU A 76 11.55 -17.62 -6.19
C GLU A 76 12.08 -16.20 -6.36
N HIS A 77 12.36 -15.79 -7.60
CA HIS A 77 12.76 -14.43 -7.92
C HIS A 77 11.57 -13.47 -7.77
N TRP A 78 10.39 -13.86 -8.25
CA TRP A 78 9.16 -13.10 -8.02
C TRP A 78 8.87 -12.93 -6.54
N LEU A 79 8.95 -14.00 -5.77
CA LEU A 79 8.67 -13.97 -4.33
C LEU A 79 9.63 -13.02 -3.60
N ASN A 80 10.93 -13.13 -3.88
CA ASN A 80 11.94 -12.29 -3.23
C ASN A 80 11.74 -10.80 -3.55
N ALA A 81 11.49 -10.46 -4.81
CA ALA A 81 11.28 -9.09 -5.23
C ALA A 81 9.95 -8.54 -4.69
N ALA A 82 8.87 -9.33 -4.76
CA ALA A 82 7.55 -8.94 -4.25
C ALA A 82 7.58 -8.70 -2.74
N GLU A 83 8.26 -9.55 -1.96
CA GLU A 83 8.35 -9.37 -0.50
C GLU A 83 9.03 -8.04 -0.14
N LYS A 84 10.18 -7.72 -0.76
CA LYS A 84 10.89 -6.46 -0.53
C LYS A 84 10.08 -5.23 -0.97
N ALA A 85 9.52 -5.28 -2.17
CA ALA A 85 8.71 -4.20 -2.72
C ALA A 85 7.45 -3.97 -1.89
N PHE A 86 6.79 -5.04 -1.41
CA PHE A 86 5.56 -4.92 -0.66
C PHE A 86 5.77 -4.43 0.78
N VAL A 87 6.92 -4.70 1.40
CA VAL A 87 7.28 -4.03 2.66
C VAL A 87 7.30 -2.51 2.46
N VAL A 88 7.88 -2.02 1.36
CA VAL A 88 7.88 -0.59 1.04
C VAL A 88 6.45 -0.11 0.78
N LEU A 89 5.69 -0.80 -0.07
CA LEU A 89 4.32 -0.42 -0.42
C LEU A 89 3.39 -0.33 0.79
N PHE A 90 3.33 -1.37 1.62
CA PHE A 90 2.42 -1.38 2.77
C PHE A 90 2.85 -0.39 3.86
N ARG A 91 4.15 -0.09 3.96
CA ARG A 91 4.64 1.00 4.80
C ARG A 91 4.16 2.36 4.31
N LEU A 92 4.21 2.60 2.99
CA LEU A 92 3.69 3.82 2.37
C LEU A 92 2.17 3.95 2.54
N ALA A 93 1.44 2.84 2.42
CA ALA A 93 -0.01 2.77 2.52
C ALA A 93 -0.53 2.94 3.96
N PHE A 94 0.32 2.78 4.97
CA PHE A 94 -0.09 2.91 6.37
C PHE A 94 -0.30 4.39 6.75
N ILE A 95 -1.46 4.68 7.33
CA ILE A 95 -1.84 6.03 7.74
C ILE A 95 -1.23 6.35 9.12
N ALA A 96 0.08 6.56 9.16
CA ALA A 96 0.85 6.76 10.39
C ALA A 96 0.32 7.92 11.24
N GLU A 97 -0.04 9.03 10.59
CA GLU A 97 -0.58 10.24 11.24
C GLU A 97 -1.84 9.96 12.07
N LYS A 98 -2.76 9.11 11.57
CA LYS A 98 -3.96 8.73 12.32
C LYS A 98 -3.59 7.98 13.59
N THR A 99 -2.63 7.05 13.49
CA THR A 99 -2.16 6.25 14.62
C THR A 99 -1.45 7.14 15.64
N TYR A 100 -0.56 8.03 15.19
CA TYR A 100 0.08 9.03 16.04
C TYR A 100 -0.95 9.85 16.82
N ARG A 101 -1.95 10.44 16.15
CA ARG A 101 -2.97 11.29 16.80
C ARG A 101 -3.79 10.54 17.85
N VAL A 102 -4.17 9.29 17.57
CA VAL A 102 -4.92 8.46 18.52
C VAL A 102 -4.07 8.13 19.74
N SER A 103 -2.83 7.68 19.54
CA SER A 103 -1.90 7.34 20.61
C SER A 103 -1.49 8.56 21.43
N HIS A 104 -1.21 9.69 20.77
CA HIS A 104 -0.90 10.97 21.41
C HIS A 104 -2.05 11.43 22.31
N ARG A 105 -3.29 11.43 21.81
CA ARG A 105 -4.46 11.80 22.63
C ARG A 105 -4.63 10.88 23.85
N SER A 106 -4.50 9.58 23.66
CA SER A 106 -4.56 8.60 24.76
C SER A 106 -3.47 8.86 25.81
N ALA A 107 -2.25 9.21 25.37
CA ALA A 107 -1.16 9.54 26.25
C ALA A 107 -1.38 10.84 27.03
N LEU A 108 -1.99 11.87 26.43
CA LEU A 108 -2.42 13.08 27.15
C LEU A 108 -3.47 12.77 28.23
N GLU A 109 -4.46 11.93 27.91
CA GLU A 109 -5.47 11.49 28.87
C GLU A 109 -4.84 10.76 30.06
N PHE A 110 -3.86 9.89 29.80
CA PHE A 110 -3.09 9.23 30.84
C PHE A 110 -2.24 10.21 31.67
N ALA A 111 -1.55 11.15 31.02
CA ALA A 111 -0.69 12.12 31.68
C ALA A 111 -1.47 13.03 32.63
N ALA A 112 -2.72 13.39 32.29
CA ALA A 112 -3.58 14.20 33.13
C ALA A 112 -3.82 13.58 34.52
N GLY A 113 -3.85 12.24 34.62
CA GLY A 113 -3.98 11.50 35.88
C GLY A 113 -2.67 11.21 36.61
N ASN A 114 -1.51 11.47 35.99
CA ASN A 114 -0.20 11.04 36.47
C ASN A 114 0.86 12.17 36.44
N LYS A 115 0.44 13.41 36.64
CA LYS A 115 1.24 14.63 36.37
C LYS A 115 2.63 14.63 37.01
N GLU A 116 2.75 14.33 38.30
CA GLU A 116 4.06 14.36 38.99
C GLU A 116 5.06 13.37 38.40
N MET A 117 4.60 12.16 38.08
CA MET A 117 5.43 11.14 37.44
C MET A 117 5.84 11.58 36.03
N ILE A 118 4.90 12.11 35.25
CA ILE A 118 5.17 12.55 33.88
C ILE A 118 6.12 13.74 33.84
N GLU A 119 5.93 14.75 34.68
CA GLU A 119 6.82 15.91 34.78
C GLU A 119 8.24 15.46 35.13
N LYS A 120 8.39 14.52 36.06
CA LYS A 120 9.69 14.01 36.48
C LYS A 120 10.42 13.24 35.38
N GLU A 121 9.73 12.37 34.66
CA GLU A 121 10.37 11.42 33.72
C GLU A 121 10.44 11.97 32.28
N PHE A 122 9.49 12.83 31.88
CA PHE A 122 9.37 13.35 30.51
C PHE A 122 9.42 14.88 30.42
N GLY A 123 9.34 15.61 31.55
CA GLY A 123 9.39 17.07 31.59
C GLY A 123 8.10 17.79 31.19
N SER A 124 7.20 17.16 30.43
CA SER A 124 5.84 17.66 30.19
C SER A 124 4.90 16.55 29.71
N SER A 125 3.59 16.83 29.78
CA SER A 125 2.57 15.92 29.24
C SER A 125 2.64 15.82 27.71
N GLU A 126 2.99 16.92 27.05
CA GLU A 126 3.18 16.98 25.60
C GLU A 126 4.38 16.14 25.16
N ALA A 127 5.52 16.25 25.84
CA ALA A 127 6.71 15.45 25.53
C ALA A 127 6.46 13.95 25.69
N TYR A 128 5.72 13.56 26.74
CA TYR A 128 5.26 12.19 26.93
C TYR A 128 4.33 11.72 25.79
N ALA A 129 3.35 12.55 25.43
CA ALA A 129 2.38 12.22 24.39
C ALA A 129 3.01 12.13 22.99
N ASP A 130 3.97 13.00 22.68
CA ASP A 130 4.76 12.95 21.45
C ASP A 130 5.61 11.69 21.37
N TYR A 131 6.28 11.33 22.46
CA TYR A 131 7.07 10.10 22.54
C TYR A 131 6.18 8.87 22.27
N TYR A 132 5.05 8.75 22.97
CA TYR A 132 4.14 7.62 22.79
C TYR A 132 3.43 7.61 21.44
N GLY A 133 3.05 8.77 20.92
CA GLY A 133 2.48 8.92 19.58
C GLY A 133 3.43 8.40 18.52
N THR A 134 4.68 8.85 18.58
CA THR A 134 5.74 8.47 17.62
C THR A 134 6.03 6.98 17.71
N LEU A 135 6.33 6.47 18.91
CA LEU A 135 6.66 5.07 19.14
C LEU A 135 5.57 4.12 18.62
N ASN A 136 4.30 4.41 18.93
CA ASN A 136 3.19 3.58 18.46
C ASN A 136 2.99 3.68 16.95
N SER A 137 3.10 4.87 16.38
CA SER A 137 2.92 5.06 14.94
C SER A 137 3.99 4.29 14.15
N GLU A 138 5.25 4.34 14.56
CA GLU A 138 6.35 3.63 13.92
C GLU A 138 6.24 2.12 14.08
N ALA A 139 5.99 1.64 15.31
CA ALA A 139 5.86 0.21 15.58
C ALA A 139 4.72 -0.43 14.77
N ASN A 140 3.55 0.21 14.75
CA ASN A 140 2.40 -0.27 13.98
C ASN A 140 2.66 -0.22 12.47
N THR A 141 3.32 0.84 11.98
CA THR A 141 3.70 0.95 10.57
C THR A 141 4.58 -0.23 10.14
N GLN A 142 5.60 -0.56 10.94
CA GLN A 142 6.51 -1.67 10.64
C GLN A 142 5.82 -3.03 10.72
N ALA A 143 5.00 -3.26 11.76
CA ALA A 143 4.27 -4.50 11.92
C ALA A 143 3.26 -4.72 10.78
N PHE A 144 2.49 -3.69 10.44
CA PHE A 144 1.55 -3.70 9.32
C PHE A 144 2.25 -4.02 8.00
N ALA A 145 3.36 -3.34 7.72
CA ALA A 145 4.10 -3.52 6.47
C ALA A 145 4.61 -4.95 6.31
N ARG A 146 5.25 -5.51 7.35
CA ARG A 146 5.81 -6.86 7.31
C ARG A 146 4.74 -7.94 7.19
N ALA A 147 3.67 -7.84 7.98
CA ALA A 147 2.59 -8.82 7.98
C ALA A 147 1.88 -8.88 6.61
N ASN A 148 1.53 -7.71 6.05
CA ASN A 148 0.86 -7.67 4.76
C ASN A 148 1.79 -8.08 3.62
N ALA A 149 3.07 -7.65 3.65
CA ALA A 149 4.04 -8.07 2.64
C ALA A 149 4.19 -9.60 2.62
N GLN A 150 4.29 -10.25 3.77
CA GLN A 150 4.46 -11.71 3.86
C GLN A 150 3.26 -12.49 3.28
N VAL A 151 2.04 -11.98 3.47
CA VAL A 151 0.82 -12.61 2.95
C VAL A 151 0.69 -12.33 1.44
N HIS A 152 0.77 -11.07 1.04
CA HIS A 152 0.53 -10.67 -0.34
C HIS A 152 1.65 -11.08 -1.29
N SER A 153 2.91 -11.14 -0.85
CA SER A 153 4.04 -11.54 -1.72
C SER A 153 3.87 -12.96 -2.23
N LYS A 154 3.49 -13.90 -1.36
CA LYS A 154 3.27 -15.31 -1.72
C LYS A 154 2.12 -15.50 -2.69
N ILE A 155 1.04 -14.74 -2.51
CA ILE A 155 -0.12 -14.81 -3.40
C ILE A 155 0.24 -14.19 -4.74
N ALA A 156 0.78 -12.96 -4.74
CA ALA A 156 1.13 -12.24 -5.96
C ALA A 156 2.23 -12.94 -6.77
N SER A 157 3.26 -13.50 -6.12
CA SER A 157 4.33 -14.18 -6.85
C SER A 157 3.86 -15.44 -7.56
N ARG A 158 2.83 -16.13 -7.04
CA ARG A 158 2.18 -17.23 -7.76
C ARG A 158 1.46 -16.73 -9.01
N LEU A 159 0.77 -15.60 -8.90
CA LEU A 159 0.10 -14.97 -10.05
C LEU A 159 1.11 -14.52 -11.11
N PHE A 160 2.23 -13.95 -10.68
CA PHE A 160 3.27 -13.44 -11.59
C PHE A 160 4.13 -14.54 -12.22
N ALA A 161 4.24 -15.71 -11.57
CA ALA A 161 4.97 -16.85 -12.09
C ALA A 161 4.08 -17.80 -12.92
N SER A 162 2.75 -17.68 -12.80
CA SER A 162 1.83 -18.56 -13.53
C SER A 162 1.72 -18.14 -14.98
N GLU A 163 1.88 -19.10 -15.88
CA GLU A 163 1.60 -18.91 -17.31
C GLU A 163 0.11 -18.81 -17.60
N SER A 164 -0.78 -19.11 -16.65
CA SER A 164 -2.24 -18.94 -16.78
C SER A 164 -2.87 -18.43 -15.48
N PRO A 165 -3.67 -17.35 -15.49
CA PRO A 165 -4.29 -16.77 -14.30
C PRO A 165 -5.52 -17.56 -13.79
N GLN A 166 -5.69 -18.83 -14.16
CA GLN A 166 -6.72 -19.69 -13.57
C GLN A 166 -6.43 -19.85 -12.06
N GLY A 167 -7.38 -19.43 -11.22
CA GLY A 167 -7.21 -19.39 -9.76
C GLY A 167 -6.68 -18.07 -9.21
N LEU A 168 -6.81 -16.97 -9.97
CA LEU A 168 -6.50 -15.62 -9.49
C LEU A 168 -7.32 -15.30 -8.23
N ASP A 169 -6.63 -15.04 -7.12
CA ASP A 169 -7.25 -14.54 -5.89
C ASP A 169 -7.57 -13.05 -6.08
N GLU A 170 -8.77 -12.79 -6.64
CA GLU A 170 -9.24 -11.44 -6.95
C GLU A 170 -9.28 -10.55 -5.70
N VAL A 171 -9.56 -11.13 -4.52
CA VAL A 171 -9.62 -10.40 -3.25
C VAL A 171 -8.22 -9.96 -2.82
N ALA A 172 -7.24 -10.86 -2.93
CA ALA A 172 -5.85 -10.52 -2.61
C ALA A 172 -5.29 -9.49 -3.59
N LEU A 173 -5.58 -9.59 -4.88
CA LEU A 173 -5.15 -8.61 -5.87
C LEU A 173 -5.85 -7.25 -5.67
N LEU A 174 -7.16 -7.24 -5.40
CA LEU A 174 -7.88 -6.02 -5.06
C LEU A 174 -7.27 -5.33 -3.85
N SER A 175 -6.96 -6.08 -2.80
CA SER A 175 -6.35 -5.55 -1.58
C SER A 175 -4.95 -4.97 -1.86
N LEU A 176 -4.16 -5.63 -2.71
CA LEU A 176 -2.86 -5.11 -3.15
C LEU A 176 -3.00 -3.80 -3.96
N LEU A 177 -3.93 -3.74 -4.91
CA LEU A 177 -4.16 -2.52 -5.70
C LEU A 177 -4.69 -1.36 -4.84
N LYS A 178 -5.56 -1.66 -3.87
CA LYS A 178 -5.99 -0.68 -2.87
C LYS A 178 -4.81 -0.17 -2.02
N ALA A 179 -3.78 -0.98 -1.76
CA ALA A 179 -2.58 -0.52 -1.08
C ALA A 179 -1.80 0.52 -1.90
N PHE A 180 -1.73 0.38 -3.22
CA PHE A 180 -1.17 1.43 -4.08
C PHE A 180 -1.96 2.74 -4.00
N ALA A 181 -3.29 2.68 -4.06
CA ALA A 181 -4.13 3.86 -3.91
C ALA A 181 -3.97 4.52 -2.53
N TYR A 182 -3.83 3.73 -1.46
CA TYR A 182 -3.53 4.25 -0.13
C TYR A 182 -2.13 4.84 -0.02
N ALA A 183 -1.12 4.23 -0.62
CA ALA A 183 0.24 4.76 -0.64
C ALA A 183 0.28 6.14 -1.33
N PHE A 184 -0.38 6.27 -2.48
CA PHE A 184 -0.56 7.55 -3.16
C PHE A 184 -1.26 8.58 -2.27
N ALA A 185 -2.37 8.18 -1.63
CA ALA A 185 -3.13 9.09 -0.77
C ALA A 185 -2.35 9.54 0.47
N ALA A 186 -1.62 8.62 1.11
CA ALA A 186 -0.83 8.87 2.30
C ALA A 186 0.47 9.64 2.04
N ALA A 187 0.89 9.77 0.77
CA ALA A 187 1.98 10.66 0.38
C ALA A 187 1.57 12.15 0.35
N HIS A 188 0.27 12.44 0.45
CA HIS A 188 -0.27 13.79 0.50
C HIS A 188 -0.61 14.22 1.94
N ALA A 189 -1.09 15.45 2.09
CA ALA A 189 -1.55 15.97 3.38
C ALA A 189 -2.68 15.09 3.96
N PHE A 190 -2.61 14.80 5.26
CA PHE A 190 -3.57 13.91 5.94
C PHE A 190 -5.03 14.35 5.79
N GLY A 191 -5.30 15.66 5.73
CA GLY A 191 -6.64 16.20 5.51
C GLY A 191 -7.26 15.88 4.14
N GLU A 192 -6.44 15.45 3.16
CA GLU A 192 -6.88 15.12 1.80
C GLU A 192 -7.04 13.62 1.55
N LEU A 193 -6.79 12.78 2.57
CA LEU A 193 -6.63 11.33 2.41
C LEU A 193 -7.76 10.67 1.60
N GLU A 194 -9.02 11.00 1.89
CA GLU A 194 -10.17 10.39 1.21
C GLU A 194 -10.27 10.81 -0.27
N ALA A 195 -10.02 12.09 -0.56
CA ALA A 195 -10.03 12.61 -1.92
C ALA A 195 -8.91 11.99 -2.75
N ARG A 196 -7.68 11.95 -2.21
CA ARG A 196 -6.50 11.36 -2.86
C ARG A 196 -6.61 9.86 -3.01
N TYR A 197 -7.27 9.18 -2.08
CA TYR A 197 -7.56 7.76 -2.21
C TYR A 197 -8.49 7.48 -3.40
N CYS A 198 -9.54 8.29 -3.57
CA CYS A 198 -10.41 8.18 -4.74
C CYS A 198 -9.67 8.51 -6.03
N GLU A 199 -8.76 9.48 -6.04
CA GLU A 199 -7.90 9.77 -7.20
C GLU A 199 -6.99 8.59 -7.53
N GLY A 200 -6.34 7.99 -6.54
CA GLY A 200 -5.52 6.79 -6.72
C GLY A 200 -6.33 5.60 -7.27
N LEU A 201 -7.54 5.35 -6.74
CA LEU A 201 -8.44 4.34 -7.31
C LEU A 201 -8.82 4.68 -8.75
N GLN A 202 -9.08 5.94 -9.05
CA GLN A 202 -9.42 6.39 -10.40
C GLN A 202 -8.26 6.13 -11.38
N HIS A 203 -7.02 6.43 -11.01
CA HIS A 203 -5.82 6.10 -11.81
C HIS A 203 -5.71 4.60 -12.10
N LEU A 204 -5.95 3.77 -11.09
CA LEU A 204 -5.94 2.30 -11.23
C LEU A 204 -7.05 1.78 -12.16
N THR A 205 -8.16 2.50 -12.31
CA THR A 205 -9.29 2.08 -13.14
C THR A 205 -9.27 2.62 -14.57
N LEU A 206 -8.62 3.76 -14.82
CA LEU A 206 -8.67 4.46 -16.11
C LEU A 206 -7.63 4.00 -17.13
N THR A 207 -6.68 3.14 -16.76
CA THR A 207 -5.68 2.69 -17.71
C THR A 207 -6.30 1.63 -18.63
N PRO A 208 -6.42 1.90 -19.95
CA PRO A 208 -7.02 0.95 -20.86
C PRO A 208 -6.12 -0.28 -20.95
N VAL A 209 -6.66 -1.42 -20.52
CA VAL A 209 -6.05 -2.73 -20.75
C VAL A 209 -6.31 -3.08 -22.21
N ILE A 210 -5.50 -2.54 -23.13
CA ILE A 210 -5.49 -2.91 -24.55
C ILE A 210 -4.74 -4.24 -24.68
#